data_AF-A0A0D0AU02-F1
#
_entry.id   AF-A0A0D0AU02-F1
#
_cell.length_a   1.000
_cell.length_b   1.000
_cell.length_c   1.000
_cell.angle_alpha   90.00
_cell.angle_beta   90.00
_cell.angle_gamma   90.00
#
_symmetry.space_group_name_H-M   'P 1'
#
loop_
_entity.id
_entity.type
_entity.pdbx_description
1 polymer ?
#
loop_
_entity_poly.entity_id
_entity_poly.type
_entity_poly.pdbx_seq_one_letter_code
_entity_poly.pdbx_strand_id
1 'polypeptide(L)'
;MDALLEIADTYVLDTIYNQLALLIAPVALPQDDSSLSNVTAATNSLFSTGAWQTRSYIPRQILSLSILMLLGAHILYFLFASFSYYFIFSHKMMHHPRFLPNQISLEIKTSLKAFPLMMLLTLPWFLAEVRGWSKLYNNVSDHWGGWWYLVGSVAAFLLFTDYCIYWIHRWLHHPLLYKPLHKLHHRWIIPTPFASYAFHPVDGYLQSVPYHLFVFLVPMHRYLYLGLFFAVNFWTILIHDSDMITGHPLENIINGPAHHTLHHIYFTVNYGQYFTWADRAGQSYRHPDTSLDPLLEVKMHSESLKEGKAKPE
;
A
#
# COMPACT_ATOMS: atom_id res chain seq x y z
N MET A 1 1.73 -3.75 -12.78
CA MET A 1 0.47 -4.52 -12.95
C MET A 1 0.36 -5.25 -14.27
N ASP A 2 0.88 -4.73 -15.39
CA ASP A 2 0.78 -5.41 -16.70
C ASP A 2 1.28 -6.85 -16.69
N ALA A 3 2.49 -7.10 -16.16
CA ALA A 3 3.03 -8.45 -16.03
C ALA A 3 2.18 -9.39 -15.13
N LEU A 4 1.60 -8.87 -14.04
CA LEU A 4 0.71 -9.66 -13.19
C LEU A 4 -0.60 -10.01 -13.91
N LEU A 5 -1.16 -9.05 -14.65
CA LEU A 5 -2.37 -9.28 -15.44
C LEU A 5 -2.10 -10.29 -16.57
N GLU A 6 -0.95 -10.21 -17.24
CA GLU A 6 -0.54 -11.18 -18.27
C GLU A 6 -0.46 -12.61 -17.71
N ILE A 7 0.16 -12.78 -16.54
CA ILE A 7 0.22 -14.08 -15.84
C ILE A 7 -1.19 -14.53 -15.43
N ALA A 8 -1.99 -13.65 -14.83
CA ALA A 8 -3.33 -13.99 -14.39
C ALA A 8 -4.25 -14.37 -15.56
N ASP A 9 -4.19 -13.63 -16.68
CA ASP A 9 -4.89 -13.95 -17.93
C ASP A 9 -4.52 -15.35 -18.41
N THR A 10 -3.22 -15.62 -18.55
CA THR A 10 -2.67 -16.88 -19.08
C THR A 10 -3.11 -18.10 -18.28
N TYR A 11 -3.11 -18.03 -16.95
CA TYR A 11 -3.30 -19.21 -16.10
C TYR A 11 -4.68 -19.33 -15.47
N VAL A 12 -5.46 -18.24 -15.36
CA VAL A 12 -6.69 -18.22 -14.56
C VAL A 12 -7.81 -17.46 -15.27
N LEU A 13 -7.61 -16.17 -15.55
CA LEU A 13 -8.69 -15.27 -15.95
C LEU A 13 -9.24 -15.63 -17.33
N ASP A 14 -8.41 -16.00 -18.32
CA ASP A 14 -8.93 -16.41 -19.64
C ASP A 14 -9.86 -17.61 -19.52
N THR A 15 -9.53 -18.59 -18.66
CA THR A 15 -10.40 -19.75 -18.44
C THR A 15 -11.71 -19.35 -17.77
N ILE A 16 -11.67 -18.48 -16.76
CA ILE A 16 -12.87 -17.99 -16.07
C ILE A 16 -13.75 -17.19 -17.05
N TYR A 17 -13.19 -16.25 -17.80
CA TYR A 17 -13.92 -15.46 -18.78
C TYR A 17 -14.54 -16.34 -19.87
N ASN A 18 -13.83 -17.37 -20.33
CA ASN A 18 -14.38 -18.34 -21.28
C ASN A 18 -15.54 -19.17 -20.70
N GLN A 19 -15.47 -19.59 -19.44
CA GLN A 19 -16.58 -20.30 -18.80
C GLN A 19 -17.80 -19.41 -18.58
N LEU A 20 -17.59 -18.17 -18.11
CA LEU A 20 -18.66 -17.18 -18.00
C LEU A 20 -19.30 -16.90 -19.36
N ALA A 21 -18.53 -16.99 -20.45
CA ALA A 21 -19.05 -16.86 -21.80
C ALA A 21 -20.09 -17.89 -22.14
N LEU A 22 -19.80 -19.14 -21.82
CA LEU A 22 -20.68 -20.25 -22.10
C LEU A 22 -21.97 -20.18 -21.28
N LEU A 23 -21.90 -19.58 -20.08
CA LEU A 23 -23.06 -19.39 -19.19
C LEU A 23 -23.95 -18.21 -19.60
N ILE A 24 -23.35 -17.15 -20.16
CA ILE A 24 -24.04 -15.89 -20.51
C ILE A 24 -24.37 -15.83 -22.01
N ALA A 25 -23.84 -16.77 -22.81
CA ALA A 25 -24.17 -16.91 -24.22
C ALA A 25 -25.70 -16.89 -24.37
N PRO A 26 -26.25 -16.02 -25.24
CA PRO A 26 -27.68 -15.82 -25.29
C PRO A 26 -28.37 -17.13 -25.66
N VAL A 27 -29.18 -17.67 -24.75
CA VAL A 27 -30.36 -18.44 -25.15
C VAL A 27 -31.14 -17.51 -26.06
N ALA A 28 -31.35 -17.90 -27.32
CA ALA A 28 -32.01 -17.06 -28.32
C ALA A 28 -33.33 -16.50 -27.76
N LEU A 29 -33.34 -15.20 -27.42
CA LEU A 29 -34.55 -14.54 -26.96
C LEU A 29 -35.38 -14.12 -28.18
N PRO A 30 -36.72 -14.31 -28.16
CA PRO A 30 -37.59 -13.89 -29.25
C PRO A 30 -37.46 -12.38 -29.53
N GLN A 31 -37.31 -12.03 -30.80
CA GLN A 31 -37.26 -10.63 -31.26
C GLN A 31 -38.66 -10.03 -31.22
N ASP A 32 -39.03 -9.34 -30.14
CA ASP A 32 -40.31 -8.61 -30.13
C ASP A 32 -40.31 -7.37 -29.23
N ASP A 33 -39.25 -6.55 -29.31
CA ASP A 33 -39.37 -5.16 -28.85
C ASP A 33 -38.34 -4.21 -29.50
N SER A 34 -38.84 -3.20 -30.21
CA SER A 34 -38.05 -2.31 -31.08
C SER A 34 -37.16 -1.31 -30.31
N SER A 35 -37.49 -1.02 -29.05
CA SER A 35 -36.70 -0.11 -28.18
C SER A 35 -35.55 -0.81 -27.46
N LEU A 36 -35.64 -2.13 -27.26
CA LEU A 36 -34.59 -2.97 -26.68
C LEU A 36 -33.59 -3.46 -27.74
N SER A 37 -33.89 -3.25 -29.03
CA SER A 37 -33.16 -3.77 -30.18
C SER A 37 -31.69 -3.36 -30.22
N ASN A 38 -31.36 -2.10 -29.92
CA ASN A 38 -29.99 -1.59 -30.03
C ASN A 38 -29.07 -2.09 -28.91
N VAL A 39 -29.57 -2.16 -27.67
CA VAL A 39 -28.82 -2.72 -26.53
C VAL A 39 -28.64 -4.21 -26.72
N THR A 40 -29.70 -4.91 -27.16
CA THR A 40 -29.68 -6.35 -27.43
C THR A 40 -28.77 -6.69 -28.61
N ALA A 41 -28.72 -5.85 -29.65
CA ALA A 41 -27.80 -6.02 -30.78
C ALA A 41 -26.34 -5.77 -30.38
N ALA A 42 -26.07 -4.76 -29.57
CA ALA A 42 -24.71 -4.48 -29.07
C ALA A 42 -24.21 -5.58 -28.14
N THR A 43 -25.05 -6.09 -27.23
CA THR A 43 -24.70 -7.23 -26.37
C THR A 43 -24.51 -8.50 -27.19
N ASN A 44 -25.42 -8.82 -28.12
CA ASN A 44 -25.28 -9.98 -29.00
C ASN A 44 -24.02 -9.88 -29.89
N SER A 45 -23.68 -8.69 -30.39
CA SER A 45 -22.43 -8.45 -31.14
C SER A 45 -21.20 -8.64 -30.26
N LEU A 46 -21.21 -8.12 -29.03
CA LEU A 46 -20.12 -8.27 -28.07
C LEU A 46 -19.85 -9.75 -27.73
N PHE A 47 -20.90 -10.54 -27.49
CA PHE A 47 -20.78 -11.97 -27.16
C PHE A 47 -20.45 -12.83 -28.39
N SER A 48 -21.02 -12.54 -29.56
CA SER A 48 -20.78 -13.31 -30.80
C SER A 48 -19.39 -13.09 -31.39
N THR A 49 -18.79 -11.90 -31.22
CA THR A 49 -17.43 -11.60 -31.69
C THR A 49 -16.33 -12.06 -30.74
N GLY A 50 -16.68 -12.49 -29.52
CA GLY A 50 -15.70 -12.76 -28.47
C GLY A 50 -14.91 -11.52 -28.00
N ALA A 51 -15.30 -10.30 -28.43
CA ALA A 51 -14.54 -9.09 -28.16
C ALA A 51 -14.35 -8.83 -26.66
N TRP A 52 -15.33 -9.19 -25.83
CA TRP A 52 -15.22 -9.07 -24.36
C TRP A 52 -14.24 -10.05 -23.72
N GLN A 53 -13.92 -11.16 -24.40
CA GLN A 53 -12.89 -12.12 -23.99
C GLN A 53 -11.50 -11.60 -24.36
N THR A 54 -11.37 -10.53 -25.14
CA THR A 54 -10.05 -9.98 -25.47
C THR A 54 -9.48 -9.21 -24.28
N ARG A 55 -8.18 -9.35 -24.03
CA ARG A 55 -7.45 -8.58 -23.01
C ARG A 55 -7.60 -7.06 -23.21
N SER A 56 -7.84 -6.60 -24.43
CA SER A 56 -8.04 -5.19 -24.77
C SER A 56 -9.39 -4.61 -24.36
N TYR A 57 -10.36 -5.44 -23.95
CA TYR A 57 -11.68 -4.97 -23.55
C TYR A 57 -11.63 -4.27 -22.19
N ILE A 58 -11.89 -2.95 -22.18
CA ILE A 58 -11.71 -2.09 -21.00
C ILE A 58 -12.52 -2.59 -19.78
N PRO A 59 -13.81 -2.97 -19.89
CA PRO A 59 -14.54 -3.49 -18.73
C PRO A 59 -13.94 -4.78 -18.16
N ARG A 60 -13.42 -5.68 -19.01
CA ARG A 60 -12.67 -6.86 -18.56
C ARG A 60 -11.41 -6.44 -17.80
N GLN A 61 -10.63 -5.49 -18.33
CA GLN A 61 -9.43 -5.00 -17.68
C GLN A 61 -9.73 -4.36 -16.33
N ILE A 62 -10.74 -3.49 -16.26
CA ILE A 62 -11.18 -2.84 -15.01
C ILE A 62 -11.55 -3.88 -13.97
N LEU A 63 -12.36 -4.87 -14.32
CA LEU A 63 -12.78 -5.93 -13.42
C LEU A 63 -11.59 -6.79 -12.95
N SER A 64 -10.76 -7.24 -13.89
CA SER A 64 -9.57 -8.06 -13.62
C SER A 64 -8.58 -7.33 -12.72
N LEU A 65 -8.27 -6.07 -13.04
CA LEU A 65 -7.37 -5.24 -12.24
C LEU A 65 -7.94 -5.00 -10.84
N SER A 66 -9.24 -4.68 -10.73
CA SER A 66 -9.87 -4.48 -9.41
C SER A 66 -9.78 -5.73 -8.54
N ILE A 67 -10.03 -6.91 -9.11
CA ILE A 67 -9.90 -8.20 -8.41
C ILE A 67 -8.44 -8.45 -8.00
N LEU A 68 -7.49 -8.30 -8.92
CA LEU A 68 -6.07 -8.53 -8.64
C LEU A 68 -5.52 -7.56 -7.60
N MET A 69 -5.91 -6.28 -7.66
CA MET A 69 -5.51 -5.26 -6.69
C MET A 69 -6.06 -5.57 -5.30
N LEU A 70 -7.36 -5.90 -5.19
CA LEU A 70 -7.95 -6.26 -3.90
C LEU A 70 -7.34 -7.54 -3.37
N LEU A 71 -7.26 -8.60 -4.17
CA LEU A 71 -6.67 -9.87 -3.75
C LEU A 71 -5.22 -9.68 -3.32
N GLY A 72 -4.42 -8.97 -4.12
CA GLY A 72 -3.03 -8.64 -3.81
C GLY A 72 -2.88 -7.83 -2.53
N ALA A 73 -3.71 -6.80 -2.33
CA ALA A 73 -3.71 -6.02 -1.11
C ALA A 73 -4.00 -6.88 0.13
N HIS A 74 -5.01 -7.76 0.06
CA HIS A 74 -5.34 -8.65 1.18
C HIS A 74 -4.23 -9.67 1.44
N ILE A 75 -3.69 -10.31 0.39
CA ILE A 75 -2.60 -11.29 0.53
C ILE A 75 -1.37 -10.63 1.15
N LEU A 76 -0.90 -9.51 0.60
CA LEU A 76 0.31 -8.85 1.09
C LEU A 76 0.10 -8.31 2.51
N TYR A 77 -1.04 -7.70 2.78
CA TYR A 77 -1.38 -7.20 4.10
C TYR A 77 -1.38 -8.33 5.14
N PHE A 78 -2.16 -9.40 4.94
CA PHE A 78 -2.23 -10.47 5.92
C PHE A 78 -0.95 -11.29 5.98
N LEU A 79 -0.23 -11.49 4.88
CA LEU A 79 1.05 -12.21 4.88
C LEU A 79 2.10 -11.46 5.69
N PHE A 80 2.35 -10.20 5.33
CA PHE A 80 3.44 -9.43 5.94
C PHE A 80 3.07 -8.90 7.31
N ALA A 81 1.84 -8.43 7.53
CA ALA A 81 1.44 -7.95 8.85
C ALA A 81 1.37 -9.09 9.87
N SER A 82 0.88 -10.27 9.48
CA SER A 82 0.92 -11.43 10.39
C SER A 82 2.34 -11.92 10.62
N PHE A 83 3.19 -11.96 9.59
CA PHE A 83 4.60 -12.31 9.75
C PHE A 83 5.27 -11.38 10.75
N SER A 84 5.15 -10.06 10.57
CA SER A 84 5.71 -9.08 11.50
C SER A 84 5.12 -9.23 12.89
N TYR A 85 3.79 -9.34 12.99
CA TYR A 85 3.11 -9.48 14.27
C TYR A 85 3.60 -10.69 15.07
N TYR A 86 3.77 -11.85 14.44
CA TYR A 86 4.15 -13.08 15.16
C TYR A 86 5.66 -13.21 15.39
N PHE A 87 6.50 -12.69 14.51
CA PHE A 87 7.95 -12.94 14.54
C PHE A 87 8.82 -11.73 14.93
N ILE A 88 8.31 -10.50 14.77
CA ILE A 88 9.09 -9.26 14.95
C ILE A 88 8.49 -8.40 16.07
N PHE A 89 7.18 -8.17 16.04
CA PHE A 89 6.47 -7.29 16.96
C PHE A 89 6.60 -7.72 18.44
N SER A 90 7.02 -6.77 19.28
CA SER A 90 7.10 -6.98 20.72
C SER A 90 5.70 -6.88 21.35
N HIS A 91 5.11 -8.04 21.66
CA HIS A 91 3.78 -8.12 22.29
C HIS A 91 3.70 -7.42 23.66
N LYS A 92 4.84 -7.11 24.30
CA LYS A 92 4.90 -6.29 25.52
C LYS A 92 4.31 -4.89 25.31
N MET A 93 4.35 -4.37 24.09
CA MET A 93 3.76 -3.07 23.73
C MET A 93 2.24 -3.03 23.93
N MET A 94 1.56 -4.18 23.92
CA MET A 94 0.12 -4.25 24.15
C MET A 94 -0.28 -3.88 25.59
N HIS A 95 0.68 -3.86 26.52
CA HIS A 95 0.47 -3.40 27.89
C HIS A 95 0.75 -1.89 28.08
N HIS A 96 1.04 -1.18 27.00
CA HIS A 96 1.27 0.25 27.06
C HIS A 96 -0.03 0.99 27.42
N PRO A 97 -0.02 2.01 28.32
CA PRO A 97 -1.24 2.72 28.74
C PRO A 97 -2.02 3.39 27.60
N ARG A 98 -1.34 3.67 26.48
CA ARG A 98 -1.92 4.24 25.26
C ARG A 98 -2.29 3.20 24.19
N PHE A 99 -2.18 1.91 24.50
CA PHE A 99 -2.65 0.82 23.64
C PHE A 99 -4.16 0.66 23.81
N LEU A 100 -4.91 0.67 22.71
CA LEU A 100 -6.37 0.70 22.77
C LEU A 100 -6.99 -0.69 23.02
N PRO A 101 -8.13 -0.77 23.71
CA PRO A 101 -8.89 -2.01 23.80
C PRO A 101 -9.30 -2.52 22.41
N ASN A 102 -9.05 -3.80 22.14
CA ASN A 102 -9.30 -4.45 20.84
C ASN A 102 -8.58 -3.78 19.64
N GLN A 103 -7.46 -3.10 19.89
CA GLN A 103 -6.74 -2.32 18.86
C GLN A 103 -6.47 -3.10 17.58
N ILE A 104 -5.96 -4.34 17.66
CA ILE A 104 -5.67 -5.17 16.47
C ILE A 104 -6.92 -5.36 15.60
N SER A 105 -8.07 -5.65 16.21
CA SER A 105 -9.33 -5.80 15.47
C SER A 105 -9.75 -4.48 14.82
N LEU A 106 -9.56 -3.37 15.52
CA LEU A 106 -9.90 -2.05 15.00
C LEU A 106 -8.98 -1.63 13.85
N GLU A 107 -7.67 -1.88 13.96
CA GLU A 107 -6.68 -1.64 12.91
C GLU A 107 -7.05 -2.45 11.66
N ILE A 108 -7.25 -3.78 11.79
CA ILE A 108 -7.67 -4.64 10.68
C ILE A 108 -8.97 -4.15 10.04
N LYS A 109 -10.01 -3.86 10.83
CA LYS A 109 -11.29 -3.37 10.30
C LYS A 109 -11.14 -2.04 9.56
N THR A 110 -10.25 -1.17 10.04
CA THR A 110 -9.99 0.13 9.40
C THR A 110 -9.26 -0.06 8.07
N SER A 111 -8.21 -0.90 8.04
CA SER A 111 -7.48 -1.27 6.82
C SER A 111 -8.41 -1.88 5.76
N LEU A 112 -9.23 -2.86 6.14
CA LEU A 112 -10.17 -3.52 5.22
C LEU A 112 -11.23 -2.56 4.66
N LYS A 113 -11.69 -1.59 5.45
CA LYS A 113 -12.61 -0.54 4.97
C LYS A 113 -11.92 0.43 4.01
N ALA A 114 -10.60 0.60 4.11
CA ALA A 114 -9.87 1.53 3.28
C ALA A 114 -9.57 0.98 1.88
N PHE A 115 -9.29 -0.32 1.77
CA PHE A 115 -8.88 -0.96 0.52
C PHE A 115 -9.78 -0.70 -0.68
N PRO A 116 -11.13 -0.77 -0.61
CA PRO A 116 -11.97 -0.57 -1.79
C PRO A 116 -11.83 0.83 -2.39
N LEU A 117 -11.85 1.88 -1.56
CA LEU A 117 -11.74 3.25 -2.07
C LEU A 117 -10.31 3.57 -2.54
N MET A 118 -9.29 3.07 -1.83
CA MET A 118 -7.91 3.17 -2.30
C MET A 118 -7.71 2.50 -3.66
N MET A 119 -8.28 1.30 -3.83
CA MET A 119 -8.27 0.57 -5.10
C MET A 119 -8.93 1.40 -6.20
N LEU A 120 -10.12 1.97 -5.97
CA LEU A 120 -10.80 2.81 -6.96
C LEU A 120 -9.97 4.05 -7.36
N LEU A 121 -9.32 4.71 -6.40
CA LEU A 121 -8.46 5.87 -6.66
C LEU A 121 -7.18 5.47 -7.41
N THR A 122 -6.67 4.25 -7.17
CA THR A 122 -5.43 3.75 -7.78
C THR A 122 -5.66 3.11 -9.16
N LEU A 123 -6.86 2.58 -9.41
CA LEU A 123 -7.23 1.86 -10.63
C LEU A 123 -6.88 2.61 -11.93
N PRO A 124 -7.10 3.95 -12.06
CA PRO A 124 -6.71 4.68 -13.27
C PRO A 124 -5.22 4.56 -13.61
N TRP A 125 -4.34 4.52 -12.61
CA TRP A 125 -2.89 4.38 -12.82
C TRP A 125 -2.55 3.04 -13.45
N PHE A 126 -3.11 1.94 -12.92
CA PHE A 126 -2.85 0.62 -13.45
C PHE A 126 -3.55 0.35 -14.78
N LEU A 127 -4.74 0.90 -14.99
CA LEU A 127 -5.38 0.85 -16.30
C LEU A 127 -4.52 1.58 -17.34
N ALA A 128 -4.05 2.80 -17.04
CA ALA A 128 -3.15 3.53 -17.93
C ALA A 128 -1.83 2.76 -18.18
N GLU A 129 -1.27 2.13 -17.15
CA GLU A 129 -0.07 1.28 -17.26
C GLU A 129 -0.27 0.14 -18.26
N VAL A 130 -1.33 -0.67 -18.09
CA VAL A 130 -1.68 -1.82 -18.96
C VAL A 130 -2.05 -1.36 -20.38
N ARG A 131 -2.55 -0.14 -20.52
CA ARG A 131 -2.86 0.50 -21.81
C ARG A 131 -1.62 1.09 -22.50
N GLY A 132 -0.43 0.90 -21.93
CA GLY A 132 0.85 1.31 -22.52
C GLY A 132 1.17 2.79 -22.36
N TRP A 133 0.53 3.49 -21.42
CA TRP A 133 0.80 4.91 -21.17
C TRP A 133 1.99 5.14 -20.23
N SER A 134 2.42 4.10 -19.51
CA SER A 134 3.64 4.14 -18.71
C SER A 134 4.89 3.96 -19.56
N LYS A 135 6.06 4.29 -19.01
CA LYS A 135 7.39 4.08 -19.61
C LYS A 135 8.00 2.74 -19.17
N LEU A 136 7.18 1.76 -18.82
CA LEU A 136 7.67 0.43 -18.49
C LEU A 136 8.21 -0.28 -19.75
N TYR A 137 9.37 -0.92 -19.61
CA TYR A 137 10.00 -1.68 -20.69
C TYR A 137 10.26 -3.14 -20.28
N ASN A 138 10.47 -4.00 -21.29
CA ASN A 138 10.43 -5.46 -21.13
C ASN A 138 11.80 -6.08 -20.92
N ASN A 139 12.80 -5.72 -21.74
CA ASN A 139 14.13 -6.29 -21.66
C ASN A 139 15.12 -5.28 -21.09
N VAL A 140 16.06 -5.75 -20.28
CA VAL A 140 17.13 -4.89 -19.73
C VAL A 140 17.90 -4.15 -20.84
N SER A 141 18.07 -4.79 -22.01
CA SER A 141 18.74 -4.22 -23.18
C SER A 141 17.95 -3.13 -23.92
N ASP A 142 16.65 -2.96 -23.63
CA ASP A 142 15.80 -1.98 -24.33
C ASP A 142 16.14 -0.53 -23.95
N HIS A 143 16.96 -0.33 -22.92
CA HIS A 143 17.35 1.00 -22.47
C HIS A 143 18.87 1.19 -22.39
N TRP A 144 19.29 2.44 -22.50
CA TRP A 144 20.71 2.80 -22.52
C TRP A 144 21.40 2.34 -21.23
N GLY A 145 22.64 1.87 -21.32
CA GLY A 145 23.39 1.37 -20.17
C GLY A 145 22.95 0.00 -19.62
N GLY A 146 21.83 -0.56 -20.09
CA GLY A 146 21.37 -1.91 -19.74
C GLY A 146 21.28 -2.14 -18.23
N TRP A 147 22.11 -3.04 -17.71
CA TRP A 147 22.18 -3.37 -16.29
C TRP A 147 22.56 -2.18 -15.39
N TRP A 148 23.39 -1.25 -15.87
CA TRP A 148 23.75 -0.05 -15.09
C TRP A 148 22.56 0.87 -14.88
N TYR A 149 21.75 1.07 -15.92
CA TYR A 149 20.50 1.80 -15.79
C TYR A 149 19.53 1.06 -14.89
N LEU A 150 19.41 -0.26 -15.02
CA LEU A 150 18.54 -1.07 -14.16
C LEU A 150 18.85 -0.83 -12.68
N VAL A 151 20.12 -0.94 -12.27
CA VAL A 151 20.54 -0.71 -10.88
C VAL A 151 20.35 0.77 -10.48
N GLY A 152 20.75 1.71 -11.33
CA GLY A 152 20.58 3.14 -11.07
C GLY A 152 19.10 3.55 -10.92
N SER A 153 18.21 2.89 -11.65
CA SER A 153 16.76 3.15 -11.58
C SER A 153 16.15 2.74 -10.24
N VAL A 154 16.76 1.81 -9.50
CA VAL A 154 16.35 1.49 -8.11
C VAL A 154 16.61 2.67 -7.20
N ALA A 155 17.82 3.24 -7.25
CA ALA A 155 18.17 4.41 -6.45
C ALA A 155 17.30 5.61 -6.82
N ALA A 156 17.08 5.85 -8.12
CA ALA A 156 16.20 6.90 -8.60
C ALA A 156 14.75 6.72 -8.09
N PHE A 157 14.21 5.50 -8.15
CA PHE A 157 12.88 5.17 -7.65
C PHE A 157 12.77 5.44 -6.15
N LEU A 158 13.68 4.88 -5.35
CA LEU A 158 13.63 5.03 -3.89
C LEU A 158 13.80 6.49 -3.45
N LEU A 159 14.76 7.23 -4.01
CA LEU A 159 14.97 8.64 -3.65
C LEU A 159 13.81 9.54 -4.10
N PHE A 160 13.26 9.31 -5.30
CA PHE A 160 12.11 10.07 -5.79
C PHE A 160 10.87 9.83 -4.93
N THR A 161 10.57 8.56 -4.66
CA THR A 161 9.38 8.17 -3.89
C THR A 161 9.49 8.62 -2.45
N ASP A 162 10.64 8.43 -1.80
CA ASP A 162 10.91 8.92 -0.44
C ASP A 162 10.70 10.43 -0.31
N TYR A 163 11.23 11.22 -1.26
CA TYR A 163 11.11 12.68 -1.21
C TYR A 163 9.67 13.15 -1.42
N CYS A 164 8.94 12.55 -2.36
CA CYS A 164 7.55 12.88 -2.59
C CYS A 164 6.68 12.50 -1.38
N ILE A 165 6.89 11.31 -0.82
CA ILE A 165 6.15 10.81 0.34
C ILE A 165 6.44 11.68 1.56
N TYR A 166 7.71 12.07 1.78
CA TYR A 166 8.08 13.00 2.84
C TYR A 166 7.22 14.27 2.82
N TRP A 167 7.05 14.91 1.66
CA TRP A 167 6.24 16.12 1.54
C TRP A 167 4.75 15.85 1.70
N ILE A 168 4.23 14.79 1.08
CA ILE A 168 2.83 14.41 1.20
C ILE A 168 2.49 14.13 2.67
N HIS A 169 3.33 13.36 3.35
CA HIS A 169 3.18 13.03 4.77
C HIS A 169 3.28 14.28 5.65
N ARG A 170 4.27 15.14 5.42
CA ARG A 170 4.39 16.41 6.15
C ARG A 170 3.18 17.33 5.94
N TRP A 171 2.62 17.39 4.73
CA TRP A 171 1.39 18.15 4.45
C TRP A 171 0.16 17.52 5.07
N LEU A 172 0.08 16.19 5.16
CA LEU A 172 -0.98 15.49 5.87
C LEU A 172 -1.02 15.84 7.36
N HIS A 173 0.11 16.29 7.94
CA HIS A 173 0.16 16.86 9.30
C HIS A 173 -0.20 18.34 9.40
N HIS A 174 -0.42 19.03 8.27
CA HIS A 174 -0.93 20.39 8.29
C HIS A 174 -2.36 20.40 8.87
N PRO A 175 -2.76 21.38 9.73
CA PRO A 175 -4.05 21.37 10.43
C PRO A 175 -5.29 21.18 9.53
N LEU A 176 -5.22 21.68 8.29
CA LEU A 176 -6.30 21.57 7.30
C LEU A 176 -6.50 20.12 6.79
N LEU A 177 -5.44 19.31 6.74
CA LEU A 177 -5.46 17.94 6.22
C LEU A 177 -5.41 16.89 7.33
N TYR A 178 -4.78 17.19 8.45
CA TYR A 178 -4.59 16.26 9.56
C TYR A 178 -5.92 15.72 10.09
N LYS A 179 -6.82 16.61 10.52
CA LYS A 179 -8.10 16.19 11.11
C LYS A 179 -8.94 15.32 10.17
N PRO A 180 -9.15 15.66 8.88
CA PRO A 180 -9.97 14.84 7.99
C PRO A 180 -9.28 13.58 7.46
N LEU A 181 -7.95 13.60 7.25
CA LEU A 181 -7.26 12.52 6.54
C LEU A 181 -6.36 11.69 7.46
N HIS A 182 -5.48 12.33 8.21
CA HIS A 182 -4.35 11.63 8.84
C HIS A 182 -4.54 11.32 10.32
N LYS A 183 -5.45 12.02 11.01
CA LYS A 183 -5.76 11.81 12.43
C LYS A 183 -6.24 10.39 12.73
N LEU A 184 -6.94 9.75 11.78
CA LEU A 184 -7.38 8.36 11.94
C LEU A 184 -6.18 7.41 12.08
N HIS A 185 -5.14 7.61 11.27
CA HIS A 185 -3.91 6.85 11.33
C HIS A 185 -3.19 7.04 12.67
N HIS A 186 -3.07 8.29 13.10
CA HIS A 186 -2.41 8.70 14.35
C HIS A 186 -3.20 8.39 15.62
N ARG A 187 -4.39 7.78 15.50
CA ARG A 187 -5.10 7.22 16.64
C ARG A 187 -4.32 6.04 17.26
N TRP A 188 -3.57 5.31 16.45
CA TRP A 188 -2.72 4.20 16.89
C TRP A 188 -1.36 4.76 17.31
N ILE A 189 -1.27 5.26 18.54
CA ILE A 189 -0.03 5.87 19.08
C ILE A 189 1.07 4.82 19.24
N ILE A 190 0.69 3.62 19.67
CA ILE A 190 1.55 2.44 19.73
C ILE A 190 1.01 1.46 18.66
N PRO A 191 1.32 1.69 17.37
CA PRO A 191 0.76 0.87 16.30
C PRO A 191 1.24 -0.58 16.39
N THR A 192 0.41 -1.51 15.92
CA THR A 192 0.89 -2.84 15.51
C THR A 192 1.13 -2.83 14.00
N PRO A 193 1.80 -3.84 13.41
CA PRO A 193 1.93 -3.93 11.95
C PRO A 193 0.59 -3.93 11.20
N PHE A 194 -0.53 -4.28 11.86
CA PHE A 194 -1.87 -4.16 11.27
C PHE A 194 -2.35 -2.70 11.12
N ALA A 195 -1.72 -1.74 11.77
CA ALA A 195 -2.02 -0.31 11.63
C ALA A 195 -1.52 0.30 10.30
N SER A 196 -0.64 -0.41 9.58
CA SER A 196 0.04 0.05 8.37
C SER A 196 -0.87 0.55 7.24
N TYR A 197 -2.12 0.09 7.19
CA TYR A 197 -3.16 0.55 6.25
C TYR A 197 -4.40 1.11 6.96
N ALA A 198 -4.34 1.28 8.28
CA ALA A 198 -5.47 1.69 9.11
C ALA A 198 -5.63 3.22 9.13
N PHE A 199 -5.78 3.81 7.94
CA PHE A 199 -5.90 5.26 7.72
C PHE A 199 -7.05 5.62 6.79
N HIS A 200 -7.29 6.92 6.57
CA HIS A 200 -8.29 7.36 5.61
C HIS A 200 -7.90 6.94 4.19
N PRO A 201 -8.82 6.50 3.31
CA PRO A 201 -8.43 5.98 1.99
C PRO A 201 -7.68 6.98 1.12
N VAL A 202 -8.05 8.26 1.20
CA VAL A 202 -7.37 9.35 0.49
C VAL A 202 -5.96 9.59 1.03
N ASP A 203 -5.72 9.37 2.33
CA ASP A 203 -4.39 9.47 2.93
C ASP A 203 -3.45 8.41 2.31
N GLY A 204 -3.86 7.14 2.37
CA GLY A 204 -3.11 6.05 1.76
C GLY A 204 -2.90 6.21 0.26
N TYR A 205 -3.93 6.67 -0.46
CA TYR A 205 -3.81 6.96 -1.88
C TYR A 205 -2.75 8.05 -2.14
N LEU A 206 -2.81 9.18 -1.43
CA LEU A 206 -1.85 10.27 -1.61
C LEU A 206 -0.43 9.77 -1.37
N GLN A 207 -0.20 9.01 -0.29
CA GLN A 207 1.11 8.43 0.00
C GLN A 207 1.56 7.37 -1.04
N SER A 208 0.64 6.70 -1.74
CA SER A 208 0.99 5.71 -2.78
C SER A 208 1.23 6.32 -4.17
N VAL A 209 0.70 7.52 -4.46
CA VAL A 209 0.83 8.19 -5.77
C VAL A 209 2.27 8.23 -6.28
N PRO A 210 3.30 8.55 -5.48
CA PRO A 210 4.67 8.65 -6.01
C PRO A 210 5.19 7.37 -6.65
N TYR A 211 4.81 6.19 -6.13
CA TYR A 211 5.20 4.90 -6.71
C TYR A 211 4.62 4.73 -8.11
N HIS A 212 3.35 5.09 -8.29
CA HIS A 212 2.66 4.98 -9.57
C HIS A 212 3.12 6.04 -10.55
N LEU A 213 3.29 7.27 -10.10
CA LEU A 213 3.72 8.40 -10.93
C LEU A 213 5.12 8.18 -11.51
N PHE A 214 6.04 7.57 -10.77
CA PHE A 214 7.43 7.39 -11.19
C PHE A 214 7.54 6.77 -12.57
N VAL A 215 6.82 5.68 -12.84
CA VAL A 215 6.93 4.93 -14.11
C VAL A 215 6.27 5.65 -15.30
N PHE A 216 5.55 6.75 -15.08
CA PHE A 216 5.09 7.63 -16.15
C PHE A 216 6.11 8.72 -16.49
N LEU A 217 7.04 9.00 -15.57
CA LEU A 217 8.07 10.03 -15.73
C LEU A 217 9.40 9.42 -16.18
N VAL A 218 9.80 8.31 -15.56
CA VAL A 218 11.11 7.68 -15.71
C VAL A 218 10.94 6.26 -16.25
N PRO A 219 11.65 5.88 -17.34
CA PRO A 219 11.62 4.50 -17.84
C PRO A 219 12.09 3.51 -16.78
N MET A 220 11.39 2.39 -16.64
CA MET A 220 11.73 1.38 -15.65
C MET A 220 11.40 -0.03 -16.16
N HIS A 221 12.24 -1.00 -15.82
CA HIS A 221 11.99 -2.39 -16.20
C HIS A 221 10.77 -2.94 -15.45
N ARG A 222 9.81 -3.54 -16.17
CA ARG A 222 8.50 -3.93 -15.62
C ARG A 222 8.58 -4.88 -14.42
N TYR A 223 9.48 -5.85 -14.46
CA TYR A 223 9.65 -6.82 -13.37
C TYR A 223 10.38 -6.22 -12.16
N LEU A 224 11.28 -5.25 -12.40
CA LEU A 224 11.94 -4.54 -11.32
C LEU A 224 10.94 -3.65 -10.59
N TYR A 225 10.12 -2.90 -11.33
CA TYR A 225 9.04 -2.10 -10.77
C TYR A 225 8.07 -2.96 -9.95
N LEU A 226 7.69 -4.14 -10.47
CA LEU A 226 6.85 -5.08 -9.71
C LEU A 226 7.54 -5.57 -8.43
N GLY A 227 8.82 -5.93 -8.49
CA GLY A 227 9.61 -6.34 -7.31
C GLY A 227 9.70 -5.24 -6.26
N LEU A 228 9.95 -4.00 -6.68
CA LEU A 228 9.95 -2.85 -5.78
C LEU A 228 8.55 -2.58 -5.21
N PHE A 229 7.49 -2.76 -6.00
CA PHE A 229 6.12 -2.64 -5.48
C PHE A 229 5.88 -3.60 -4.30
N PHE A 230 6.35 -4.85 -4.37
CA PHE A 230 6.31 -5.76 -3.22
C PHE A 230 7.19 -5.28 -2.07
N ALA A 231 8.42 -4.84 -2.35
CA ALA A 231 9.36 -4.38 -1.33
C ALA A 231 8.85 -3.15 -0.55
N VAL A 232 8.24 -2.17 -1.23
CA VAL A 232 7.69 -0.98 -0.56
C VAL A 232 6.47 -1.32 0.29
N ASN A 233 5.62 -2.26 -0.15
CA ASN A 233 4.50 -2.73 0.64
C ASN A 233 4.96 -3.47 1.91
N PHE A 234 5.98 -4.31 1.78
CA PHE A 234 6.61 -4.98 2.92
C PHE A 234 7.19 -3.95 3.90
N TRP A 235 7.96 -2.98 3.40
CA TRP A 235 8.55 -1.92 4.21
C TRP A 235 7.50 -1.07 4.95
N THR A 236 6.43 -0.65 4.26
CA THR A 236 5.31 0.09 4.87
C THR A 236 4.72 -0.66 6.06
N ILE A 237 4.68 -2.00 6.03
CA ILE A 237 4.19 -2.79 7.15
C ILE A 237 5.23 -2.86 8.27
N LEU A 238 6.48 -3.16 7.94
CA LEU A 238 7.57 -3.32 8.93
C LEU A 238 7.79 -2.06 9.79
N ILE A 239 7.70 -0.86 9.21
CA ILE A 239 7.92 0.36 9.99
C ILE A 239 6.88 0.60 11.09
N HIS A 240 5.75 -0.13 11.09
CA HIS A 240 4.68 -0.02 12.10
C HIS A 240 4.80 -1.03 13.24
N ASP A 241 5.92 -1.72 13.40
CA ASP A 241 6.12 -2.72 14.47
C ASP A 241 6.35 -2.13 15.88
N SER A 242 6.31 -0.80 16.03
CA SER A 242 6.62 -0.10 17.30
C SER A 242 7.99 -0.47 17.90
N ASP A 243 8.89 -1.05 17.12
CA ASP A 243 10.16 -1.58 17.61
C ASP A 243 11.23 -0.49 17.65
N MET A 244 11.86 -0.34 18.82
CA MET A 244 12.87 0.69 19.11
C MET A 244 14.28 0.10 19.14
N ILE A 245 14.64 -0.65 18.10
CA ILE A 245 16.02 -1.10 17.90
C ILE A 245 16.89 0.12 17.62
N THR A 246 17.87 0.36 18.49
CA THR A 246 18.79 1.51 18.41
C THR A 246 20.24 1.08 18.60
N GLY A 247 21.19 1.93 18.20
CA GLY A 247 22.63 1.72 18.36
C GLY A 247 23.31 1.01 17.18
N HIS A 248 22.64 0.89 16.03
CA HIS A 248 23.21 0.31 14.81
C HIS A 248 23.50 1.40 13.76
N PRO A 249 24.55 1.26 12.93
CA PRO A 249 24.98 2.34 12.03
C PRO A 249 23.91 2.77 11.02
N LEU A 250 23.00 1.86 10.62
CA LEU A 250 21.96 2.13 9.64
C LEU A 250 20.90 3.13 10.13
N GLU A 251 20.74 3.35 11.43
CA GLU A 251 19.68 4.22 11.97
C GLU A 251 19.93 5.70 11.64
N ASN A 252 21.17 6.05 11.27
CA ASN A 252 21.49 7.39 10.86
C ASN A 252 21.02 7.71 9.43
N ILE A 253 20.78 6.68 8.61
CA ILE A 253 20.49 6.80 7.17
C ILE A 253 19.08 6.29 6.85
N ILE A 254 18.67 5.18 7.46
CA ILE A 254 17.40 4.51 7.23
C ILE A 254 16.37 4.98 8.25
N ASN A 255 15.23 5.48 7.75
CA ASN A 255 14.05 5.79 8.55
C ASN A 255 13.28 4.49 8.82
N GLY A 256 13.75 3.73 9.81
CA GLY A 256 13.20 2.42 10.20
C GLY A 256 12.07 2.47 11.25
N PRO A 257 11.67 1.30 11.79
CA PRO A 257 10.57 1.20 12.76
C PRO A 257 10.72 2.12 13.98
N ALA A 258 11.94 2.29 14.48
CA ALA A 258 12.19 3.16 15.63
C ALA A 258 11.88 4.64 15.33
N HIS A 259 12.21 5.10 14.12
CA HIS A 259 11.94 6.48 13.70
C HIS A 259 10.44 6.71 13.52
N HIS A 260 9.73 5.76 12.91
CA HIS A 260 8.29 5.83 12.70
C HIS A 260 7.50 5.68 14.01
N THR A 261 8.01 4.90 14.97
CA THR A 261 7.47 4.84 16.34
C THR A 261 7.52 6.22 17.00
N LEU A 262 8.67 6.91 16.91
CA LEU A 262 8.77 8.30 17.37
C LEU A 262 7.83 9.22 16.61
N HIS A 263 7.63 9.01 15.30
CA HIS A 263 6.65 9.77 14.52
C HIS A 263 5.24 9.62 15.09
N HIS A 264 4.77 8.40 15.40
CA HIS A 264 3.45 8.17 16.00
C HIS A 264 3.31 8.74 17.43
N ILE A 265 4.42 8.88 18.17
CA ILE A 265 4.40 9.43 19.54
C ILE A 265 4.42 10.98 19.53
N TYR A 266 5.21 11.59 18.64
CA TYR A 266 5.48 13.03 18.64
C TYR A 266 4.80 13.81 17.51
N PHE A 267 4.28 13.12 16.49
CA PHE A 267 3.54 13.61 15.31
C PHE A 267 4.31 14.56 14.37
N THR A 268 5.40 15.17 14.82
CA THR A 268 6.04 16.32 14.15
C THR A 268 7.45 16.03 13.63
N VAL A 269 7.84 14.76 13.63
CA VAL A 269 9.21 14.30 13.33
C VAL A 269 9.20 13.09 12.41
N ASN A 270 10.30 12.83 11.71
CA ASN A 270 10.55 11.59 10.95
C ASN A 270 9.45 11.23 9.92
N TYR A 271 9.12 12.15 9.02
CA TYR A 271 8.09 11.97 7.99
C TYR A 271 8.52 11.08 6.81
N GLY A 272 9.82 10.86 6.61
CA GLY A 272 10.36 10.09 5.49
C GLY A 272 9.92 8.62 5.50
N GLN A 273 9.91 7.98 4.33
CA GLN A 273 9.45 6.60 4.20
C GLN A 273 10.59 5.60 4.42
N TYR A 274 11.75 5.82 3.79
CA TYR A 274 12.88 4.90 3.80
C TYR A 274 14.12 5.51 4.43
N PHE A 275 14.33 6.82 4.23
CA PHE A 275 15.59 7.46 4.55
C PHE A 275 15.40 8.70 5.43
N THR A 276 16.45 9.08 6.14
CA THR A 276 16.43 10.21 7.09
C THR A 276 16.81 11.55 6.46
N TRP A 277 17.33 11.56 5.22
CA TRP A 277 17.90 12.77 4.61
C TRP A 277 16.88 13.89 4.41
N ALA A 278 15.65 13.57 3.99
CA ALA A 278 14.60 14.57 3.78
C ALA A 278 14.18 15.20 5.11
N ASP A 279 14.08 14.38 6.17
CA ASP A 279 13.84 14.87 7.52
C ASP A 279 14.96 15.76 8.06
N ARG A 280 16.23 15.42 7.76
CA ARG A 280 17.38 16.25 8.14
C ARG A 280 17.36 17.59 7.41
N ALA A 281 17.12 17.57 6.10
CA ALA A 281 17.02 18.78 5.29
C ALA A 281 15.83 19.65 5.71
N GLY A 282 14.69 19.03 6.02
CA GLY A 282 13.46 19.70 6.42
C GLY A 282 13.31 19.98 7.92
N GLN A 283 14.37 19.74 8.71
CA GLN A 283 14.43 20.00 10.16
C GLN A 283 13.35 19.25 10.98
N SER A 284 12.96 18.06 10.54
CA SER A 284 12.02 17.17 11.23
C SER A 284 12.70 15.89 11.72
N TYR A 285 14.02 15.75 11.55
CA TYR A 285 14.75 14.56 12.01
C TYR A 285 14.81 14.48 13.54
N ARG A 286 14.37 13.36 14.09
CA ARG A 286 14.57 12.98 15.49
C ARG A 286 15.22 11.61 15.56
N HIS A 287 16.43 11.58 16.08
CA HIS A 287 17.18 10.34 16.27
C HIS A 287 16.50 9.43 17.29
N PRO A 288 16.32 8.14 16.98
CA PRO A 288 15.93 7.13 17.97
C PRO A 288 16.98 7.00 19.07
N ASP A 289 16.52 6.90 20.31
CA ASP A 289 17.39 6.65 21.47
C ASP A 289 16.65 5.71 22.43
N THR A 290 17.40 4.85 23.13
CA THR A 290 16.88 3.96 24.18
C THR A 290 16.08 4.68 25.26
N SER A 291 16.38 5.94 25.57
CA SER A 291 15.64 6.76 26.54
C SER A 291 14.24 7.15 26.05
N LEU A 292 13.96 6.98 24.76
CA LEU A 292 12.68 7.30 24.12
C LEU A 292 11.84 6.05 23.83
N ASP A 293 12.27 4.87 24.28
CA ASP A 293 11.58 3.60 24.05
C ASP A 293 10.24 3.55 24.84
N PRO A 294 9.09 3.33 24.18
CA PRO A 294 7.80 3.24 24.87
C PRO A 294 7.70 2.03 25.82
N LEU A 295 8.58 1.03 25.74
CA LEU A 295 8.66 -0.03 26.78
C LEU A 295 9.00 0.52 28.16
N LEU A 296 9.64 1.69 28.26
CA LEU A 296 9.88 2.33 29.55
C LEU A 296 8.57 2.71 30.23
N GLU A 297 7.61 3.28 29.48
CA GLU A 297 6.26 3.58 29.98
C GLU A 297 5.53 2.29 30.41
N VAL A 298 5.67 1.19 29.65
CA VAL A 298 5.10 -0.12 30.03
C VAL A 298 5.64 -0.61 31.37
N LYS A 299 6.97 -0.55 31.56
CA LYS A 299 7.63 -0.99 32.81
C LYS A 299 7.17 -0.15 33.99
N MET A 300 7.24 1.18 33.87
CA MET A 300 6.80 2.11 34.91
C MET A 300 5.34 1.91 35.28
N HIS A 301 4.46 1.70 34.30
CA HIS A 301 3.05 1.42 34.57
C HIS A 301 2.87 0.10 35.32
N SER A 302 3.55 -0.97 34.90
CA SER A 302 3.51 -2.27 35.57
C SER A 302 3.99 -2.21 37.03
N GLU A 303 5.02 -1.40 37.32
CA GLU A 303 5.52 -1.17 38.67
C GLU A 303 4.52 -0.36 39.51
N SER A 304 3.92 0.68 38.93
CA SER A 304 2.90 1.48 39.62
C SER A 304 1.66 0.67 40.02
N LEU A 305 1.26 -0.32 39.22
CA LEU A 305 0.18 -1.26 39.54
C LEU A 305 0.59 -2.20 40.69
N LYS A 306 1.82 -2.71 40.69
CA LYS A 306 2.34 -3.55 41.79
C LYS A 306 2.42 -2.81 43.11
N GLU A 307 2.75 -1.52 43.06
CA GLU A 307 2.84 -0.65 44.24
C GLU A 307 1.47 -0.11 44.71
N GLY A 308 0.37 -0.47 44.03
CA GLY A 308 -0.99 0.00 44.35
C GLY A 308 -1.21 1.50 44.08
N LYS A 309 -0.31 2.13 43.31
CA LYS A 309 -0.36 3.57 42.97
C LYS A 309 -1.23 3.86 41.75
N ALA A 310 -1.52 2.84 40.93
CA ALA A 310 -2.43 2.91 39.79
C ALA A 310 -3.62 1.97 39.98
N LYS A 311 -4.80 2.36 39.47
CA LYS A 311 -5.97 1.49 39.44
C LYS A 311 -5.87 0.52 38.25
N PRO A 312 -6.18 -0.77 38.42
CA PRO A 312 -6.40 -1.65 37.28
C PRO A 312 -7.61 -1.15 36.47
N GLU A 313 -7.50 -1.19 35.14
CA GLU A 313 -8.58 -0.80 34.22
C GLU A 313 -9.75 -1.79 34.20
#